data_AF-A0A939YAF3-F1
#
_entry.id   AF-A0A939YAF3-F1
#
_cell.length_a   1.000
_cell.length_b   1.000
_cell.length_c   1.000
_cell.angle_alpha   90.00
_cell.angle_beta   90.00
_cell.angle_gamma   90.00
#
_symmetry.space_group_name_H-M   'P 1'
#
loop_
_entity.id
_entity.type
_entity.pdbx_description
1 polymer ?
#
loop_
_entity_poly.entity_id
_entity_poly.type
_entity_poly.pdbx_seq_one_letter_code
_entity_poly.pdbx_strand_id
1 'polypeptide(L)'
;MKIIFSSLGFLKIEDDNNKKKTLTLLQETNNVRIMTKKEQQRIEDAARRIVSKNYGWRQNSYFNWKVEDGYIFTLFCYFYGEASLEVKPLYFDDLWWEITGMFRNEKKPPMSLRCNGCAAICAQKFATYNAVEHDTDRYVTEGLEEIWDGVFKKAETNVRQFLKENPDANTFFPDESKTQAFSNDRLDYIMALLHSNRDEEAIAIITEAKSKGHKCYFRYLNGEDGYDAILAWCKKRKEPQK
;
A
#
# COMPACT_ATOMS: atom_id res chain seq x y z
N MET A 1 -18.14 52.50 31.34
CA MET A 1 -18.14 51.49 30.27
C MET A 1 -17.75 52.14 28.94
N LYS A 2 -16.54 51.89 28.45
CA LYS A 2 -16.07 52.34 27.13
C LYS A 2 -16.08 51.14 26.18
N ILE A 3 -16.70 51.29 25.03
CA ILE A 3 -16.67 50.29 23.95
C ILE A 3 -15.67 50.79 22.90
N ILE A 4 -14.62 50.01 22.64
CA ILE A 4 -13.63 50.31 21.60
C ILE A 4 -13.71 49.21 20.55
N PHE A 5 -13.98 49.57 19.31
CA PHE A 5 -13.98 48.66 18.17
C PHE A 5 -12.57 48.58 17.57
N SER A 6 -12.05 47.36 17.38
CA SER A 6 -10.88 47.12 16.51
C SER A 6 -11.30 46.37 15.26
N SER A 7 -10.62 46.64 14.14
CA SER A 7 -10.93 46.14 12.80
C SER A 7 -10.71 44.64 12.59
N LEU A 8 -10.45 43.87 13.65
CA LEU A 8 -10.35 42.40 13.64
C LEU A 8 -11.53 41.69 14.35
N GLY A 9 -12.62 42.40 14.66
CA GLY A 9 -13.86 41.76 15.10
C GLY A 9 -13.85 41.22 16.54
N PHE A 10 -12.94 41.69 17.39
CA PHE A 10 -12.98 41.36 18.83
C PHE A 10 -13.66 42.48 19.61
N LEU A 11 -14.76 42.15 20.31
CA LEU A 11 -15.35 43.01 21.34
C LEU A 11 -14.56 42.84 22.63
N LYS A 12 -13.86 43.90 23.05
CA LYS A 12 -13.24 43.97 24.36
C LYS A 12 -14.10 44.85 25.26
N ILE A 13 -14.73 44.25 26.26
CA ILE A 13 -15.43 44.98 27.32
C ILE A 13 -14.51 44.96 28.55
N GLU A 14 -14.05 46.13 28.98
CA GLU A 14 -13.33 46.29 30.25
C GLU A 14 -14.35 46.72 31.31
N ASP A 15 -14.38 45.95 32.41
CA ASP A 15 -15.13 46.26 33.62
C ASP A 15 -14.14 46.42 34.78
N ASP A 16 -14.38 47.37 35.68
CA ASP A 16 -13.41 47.95 36.63
C ASP A 16 -13.01 47.02 37.80
N ASN A 17 -13.30 45.72 37.70
CA ASN A 17 -12.87 44.73 38.68
C ASN A 17 -12.18 43.57 38.00
N ASN A 18 -10.85 43.55 38.14
CA ASN A 18 -9.84 42.70 37.54
C ASN A 18 -10.07 41.16 37.67
N LYS A 19 -11.14 40.64 37.07
CA LYS A 19 -11.39 39.21 36.87
C LYS A 19 -11.63 38.96 35.38
N LYS A 20 -10.61 38.42 34.71
CA LYS A 20 -10.72 37.86 33.35
C LYS A 20 -11.78 36.75 33.35
N LYS A 21 -13.00 37.08 32.98
CA LYS A 21 -14.01 36.12 32.50
C LYS A 21 -14.09 36.29 30.99
N THR A 22 -13.45 35.39 30.26
CA THR A 22 -13.67 35.25 28.82
C THR A 22 -15.09 34.72 28.64
N LEU A 23 -16.04 35.60 28.33
CA LEU A 23 -17.40 35.23 27.98
C LEU A 23 -17.36 34.59 26.59
N THR A 24 -17.68 33.30 26.51
CA THR A 24 -17.90 32.58 25.26
C THR A 24 -19.14 33.18 24.59
N LEU A 25 -18.93 34.00 23.56
CA LEU A 25 -20.02 34.49 22.72
C LEU A 25 -20.50 33.32 21.85
N LEU A 26 -21.79 33.01 21.95
CA LEU A 26 -22.51 32.04 21.14
C LEU A 26 -22.22 32.26 19.64
N GLN A 27 -21.48 31.34 19.03
CA GLN A 27 -21.51 31.10 17.60
C GLN A 27 -22.45 29.92 17.35
N GLU A 28 -23.74 30.22 17.26
CA GLU A 28 -24.67 29.40 16.49
C GLU A 28 -24.36 29.60 14.99
N THR A 29 -23.35 28.89 14.47
CA THR A 29 -23.20 28.62 13.03
C THR A 29 -22.41 27.33 12.83
N ASN A 30 -23.15 26.24 12.58
CA ASN A 30 -22.70 24.93 12.12
C ASN A 30 -21.79 24.12 13.07
N ASN A 31 -22.27 22.95 13.47
CA ASN A 31 -21.48 21.86 14.06
C ASN A 31 -20.36 21.40 13.11
N VAL A 32 -19.30 22.18 12.96
CA VAL A 32 -18.07 21.73 12.29
C VAL A 32 -17.30 20.89 13.31
N ARG A 33 -17.62 19.59 13.34
CA ARG A 33 -16.83 18.63 14.10
C ARG A 33 -15.50 18.43 13.40
N ILE A 34 -14.44 19.04 13.94
CA ILE A 34 -13.06 18.78 13.50
C ILE A 34 -12.75 17.31 13.83
N MET A 35 -12.64 16.47 12.80
CA MET A 35 -12.33 15.05 12.95
C MET A 35 -10.83 14.80 12.90
N THR A 36 -10.35 13.96 13.81
CA THR A 36 -8.94 13.52 13.78
C THR A 36 -8.68 12.63 12.57
N LYS A 37 -7.43 12.57 12.09
CA LYS A 37 -7.03 11.68 10.98
C LYS A 37 -7.43 10.21 11.22
N LYS A 38 -7.28 9.75 12.47
CA LYS A 38 -7.65 8.39 12.88
C LYS A 38 -9.16 8.15 12.78
N GLU A 39 -9.97 9.17 13.05
CA GLU A 39 -11.42 9.09 12.94
C GLU A 39 -11.87 9.07 11.48
N GLN A 40 -11.30 9.95 10.64
CA GLN A 40 -11.52 9.95 9.19
C GLN A 40 -11.19 8.58 8.59
N GLN A 41 -10.02 8.03 8.91
CA GLN A 41 -9.60 6.70 8.46
C GLN A 41 -10.58 5.60 8.89
N ARG A 42 -11.09 5.63 10.13
CA ARG A 42 -12.08 4.65 10.59
C ARG A 42 -13.37 4.69 9.77
N ILE A 43 -13.82 5.89 9.40
CA ILE A 43 -15.03 6.09 8.60
C ILE A 43 -14.83 5.56 7.18
N GLU A 44 -13.70 5.87 6.54
CA GLU A 44 -13.35 5.32 5.22
C GLU A 44 -13.20 3.81 5.24
N ASP A 45 -12.52 3.27 6.25
CA ASP A 45 -12.37 1.82 6.42
C ASP A 45 -13.73 1.14 6.52
N ALA A 46 -14.71 1.77 7.18
CA ALA A 46 -16.06 1.24 7.26
C ALA A 46 -16.77 1.27 5.89
N ALA A 47 -16.73 2.40 5.18
CA ALA A 47 -17.31 2.53 3.84
C ALA A 47 -16.69 1.53 2.84
N ARG A 48 -15.36 1.44 2.79
CA ARG A 48 -14.64 0.44 1.98
C ARG A 48 -15.06 -0.98 2.33
N ARG A 49 -15.26 -1.29 3.62
CA ARG A 49 -15.62 -2.65 4.06
C ARG A 49 -17.01 -3.06 3.60
N ILE A 50 -17.94 -2.11 3.53
CA ILE A 50 -19.30 -2.35 3.04
C ILE A 50 -19.24 -2.64 1.54
N VAL A 51 -18.59 -1.76 0.79
CA VAL A 51 -18.57 -1.80 -0.69
C VAL A 51 -17.71 -2.95 -1.23
N SER A 52 -16.50 -3.14 -0.71
CA SER A 52 -15.51 -4.10 -1.23
C SER A 52 -16.01 -5.54 -1.30
N LYS A 53 -16.93 -5.92 -0.41
CA LYS A 53 -17.56 -7.25 -0.38
C LYS A 53 -18.35 -7.56 -1.65
N ASN A 54 -18.96 -6.54 -2.28
CA ASN A 54 -19.72 -6.71 -3.52
C ASN A 54 -18.84 -7.16 -4.69
N TYR A 55 -17.54 -6.95 -4.58
CA TYR A 55 -16.54 -7.24 -5.60
C TYR A 55 -15.60 -8.41 -5.21
N GLY A 56 -15.88 -9.09 -4.08
CA GLY A 56 -15.06 -10.19 -3.59
C GLY A 56 -13.71 -9.79 -2.98
N TRP A 57 -13.49 -8.50 -2.73
CA TRP A 57 -12.27 -8.01 -2.11
C TRP A 57 -12.30 -8.23 -0.60
N ARG A 58 -11.17 -8.66 -0.05
CA ARG A 58 -10.91 -8.70 1.39
C ARG A 58 -10.26 -7.41 1.82
N GLN A 59 -10.35 -7.08 3.11
CA GLN A 59 -9.87 -5.81 3.64
C GLN A 59 -8.90 -5.98 4.80
N ASN A 60 -7.87 -5.13 4.80
CA ASN A 60 -7.07 -4.73 5.96
C ASN A 60 -7.26 -3.22 6.20
N SER A 61 -6.75 -2.67 7.30
CA SER A 61 -6.88 -1.25 7.65
C SER A 61 -6.41 -0.30 6.54
N TYR A 62 -5.36 -0.64 5.78
CA TYR A 62 -4.78 0.30 4.81
C TYR A 62 -4.97 -0.10 3.34
N PHE A 63 -5.54 -1.28 3.08
CA PHE A 63 -5.68 -1.79 1.72
C PHE A 63 -6.78 -2.84 1.62
N ASN A 64 -7.27 -3.04 0.41
CA ASN A 64 -8.07 -4.18 0.04
C ASN A 64 -7.23 -5.10 -0.84
N TRP A 65 -7.52 -6.40 -0.81
CA TRP A 65 -6.84 -7.36 -1.68
C TRP A 65 -7.78 -8.46 -2.17
N LYS A 66 -7.47 -9.03 -3.33
CA LYS A 66 -8.11 -10.24 -3.87
C LYS A 66 -7.08 -11.10 -4.60
N VAL A 67 -7.41 -12.38 -4.74
CA VAL A 67 -6.62 -13.35 -5.49
C VAL A 67 -7.49 -13.83 -6.65
N GLU A 68 -6.94 -13.79 -7.87
CA GLU A 68 -7.61 -14.23 -9.09
C GLU A 68 -6.55 -14.72 -10.08
N ASP A 69 -6.77 -15.89 -10.68
CA ASP A 69 -5.91 -16.51 -11.69
C ASP A 69 -4.40 -16.54 -11.37
N GLY A 70 -4.07 -16.84 -10.10
CA GLY A 70 -2.67 -16.94 -9.63
C GLY A 70 -2.00 -15.61 -9.29
N TYR A 71 -2.70 -14.49 -9.49
CA TYR A 71 -2.25 -13.15 -9.09
C TYR A 71 -2.86 -12.75 -7.75
N ILE A 72 -2.14 -11.88 -7.03
CA ILE A 72 -2.68 -11.09 -5.94
C ILE A 72 -2.78 -9.63 -6.39
N PHE A 73 -3.99 -9.09 -6.32
CA PHE A 73 -4.27 -7.68 -6.56
C PHE A 73 -4.42 -6.97 -5.23
N THR A 74 -3.76 -5.83 -5.08
CA THR A 74 -3.82 -5.00 -3.87
C THR A 74 -4.23 -3.59 -4.24
N LEU A 75 -5.31 -3.11 -3.63
CA LEU A 75 -5.75 -1.72 -3.71
C LEU A 75 -5.33 -1.01 -2.42
N PHE A 76 -4.19 -0.33 -2.45
CA PHE A 76 -3.75 0.52 -1.35
C PHE A 76 -4.60 1.77 -1.30
N CYS A 77 -5.12 2.10 -0.13
CA CYS A 77 -5.98 3.25 0.10
C CYS A 77 -5.24 4.21 1.02
N TYR A 78 -4.61 5.24 0.43
CA TYR A 78 -3.80 6.18 1.18
C TYR A 78 -4.67 7.29 1.77
N PHE A 79 -4.24 7.80 2.93
CA PHE A 79 -4.89 8.88 3.66
C PHE A 79 -4.81 10.27 2.98
N TYR A 80 -4.40 10.33 1.72
CA TYR A 80 -4.27 11.56 0.93
C TYR A 80 -5.22 11.58 -0.26
N GLY A 81 -6.24 10.71 -0.25
CA GLY A 81 -7.26 10.71 -1.30
C GLY A 81 -6.84 9.98 -2.56
N GLU A 82 -5.71 9.27 -2.53
CA GLU A 82 -5.26 8.44 -3.63
C GLU A 82 -5.41 6.96 -3.23
N ALA A 83 -5.89 6.15 -4.17
CA ALA A 83 -5.79 4.71 -4.13
C ALA A 83 -4.90 4.20 -5.27
N SER A 84 -3.95 3.31 -4.98
CA SER A 84 -3.13 2.64 -6.00
C SER A 84 -3.52 1.17 -6.13
N LEU A 85 -3.61 0.70 -7.37
CA LEU A 85 -3.84 -0.70 -7.68
C LEU A 85 -2.54 -1.34 -8.15
N GLU A 86 -2.19 -2.42 -7.48
CA GLU A 86 -0.95 -3.16 -7.69
C GLU A 86 -1.23 -4.64 -7.92
N VAL A 87 -0.34 -5.30 -8.66
CA VAL A 87 -0.44 -6.73 -8.98
C VAL A 87 0.93 -7.40 -8.95
N LYS A 88 0.94 -8.65 -8.49
CA LYS A 88 2.04 -9.58 -8.70
C LYS A 88 1.52 -11.02 -8.69
N PRO A 89 2.24 -11.97 -9.32
CA PRO A 89 1.99 -13.39 -9.12
C PRO A 89 2.18 -13.79 -7.64
N LEU A 90 1.36 -14.72 -7.15
CA LEU A 90 1.49 -15.24 -5.78
C LEU A 90 2.84 -15.92 -5.54
N TYR A 91 3.39 -16.57 -6.57
CA TYR A 91 4.64 -17.29 -6.45
C TYR A 91 5.84 -16.38 -6.15
N PHE A 92 5.73 -15.06 -6.37
CA PHE A 92 6.83 -14.14 -6.04
C PHE A 92 7.19 -14.23 -4.56
N ASP A 93 6.19 -14.18 -3.67
CA ASP A 93 6.43 -14.29 -2.24
C ASP A 93 6.77 -15.72 -1.83
N ASP A 94 6.11 -16.71 -2.42
CA ASP A 94 6.37 -18.12 -2.09
C ASP A 94 7.82 -18.49 -2.41
N LEU A 95 8.30 -18.12 -3.59
CA LEU A 95 9.69 -18.33 -4.03
C LEU A 95 10.66 -17.53 -3.16
N TRP A 96 10.34 -16.27 -2.86
CA TRP A 96 11.18 -15.44 -2.01
C TRP A 96 11.34 -16.02 -0.61
N TRP A 97 10.26 -16.52 -0.02
CA TRP A 97 10.31 -17.15 1.29
C TRP A 97 11.03 -18.49 1.25
N GLU A 98 10.93 -19.25 0.17
CA GLU A 98 11.70 -20.47 -0.04
C GLU A 98 13.21 -20.17 -0.09
N ILE A 99 13.62 -19.22 -0.94
CA ILE A 99 15.02 -18.80 -1.12
C ILE A 99 15.63 -18.40 0.22
N THR A 100 14.89 -17.63 1.00
CA THR A 100 15.37 -17.06 2.26
C THR A 100 15.14 -17.97 3.46
N GLY A 101 14.45 -19.11 3.26
CA GLY A 101 14.07 -20.03 4.32
C GLY A 101 13.10 -19.42 5.34
N MET A 102 12.46 -18.31 5.00
CA MET A 102 11.43 -17.69 5.81
C MET A 102 10.25 -18.66 6.01
N PHE A 103 9.66 -18.62 7.20
CA PHE A 103 8.51 -19.43 7.57
C PHE A 103 8.72 -20.96 7.46
N ARG A 104 9.96 -21.45 7.30
CA ARG A 104 10.29 -22.88 7.17
C ARG A 104 9.71 -23.74 8.30
N ASN A 105 9.57 -23.17 9.49
CA ASN A 105 9.06 -23.84 10.69
C ASN A 105 7.71 -23.28 11.18
N GLU A 106 7.04 -22.44 10.37
CA GLU A 106 5.83 -21.74 10.78
C GLU A 106 4.60 -22.23 10.00
N LYS A 107 3.40 -21.97 10.56
CA LYS A 107 2.15 -22.16 9.81
C LYS A 107 2.17 -21.21 8.61
N LYS A 108 1.55 -21.62 7.49
CA LYS A 108 1.44 -20.80 6.27
C LYS A 108 1.04 -19.35 6.63
N PRO A 109 1.84 -18.34 6.26
CA PRO A 109 1.54 -16.96 6.63
C PRO A 109 0.23 -16.49 6.01
N PRO A 110 -0.49 -15.57 6.68
CA PRO A 110 -1.77 -15.08 6.19
C PRO A 110 -1.60 -14.40 4.83
N MET A 111 -2.60 -14.55 3.96
CA MET A 111 -2.53 -14.04 2.58
C MET A 111 -2.26 -12.52 2.52
N SER A 112 -2.82 -11.75 3.46
CA SER A 112 -2.58 -10.30 3.55
C SER A 112 -1.12 -9.92 3.78
N LEU A 113 -0.27 -10.84 4.28
CA LEU A 113 1.16 -10.59 4.44
C LEU A 113 1.85 -10.43 3.09
N ARG A 114 1.32 -11.03 2.02
CA ARG A 114 1.83 -10.89 0.65
C ARG A 114 1.58 -9.49 0.07
N CYS A 115 0.65 -8.71 0.62
CA CYS A 115 0.36 -7.37 0.11
C CYS A 115 1.39 -6.33 0.57
N ASN A 116 1.65 -6.26 1.87
CA ASN A 116 2.45 -5.20 2.49
C ASN A 116 3.24 -5.68 3.72
N GLY A 117 3.59 -6.98 3.75
CA GLY A 117 4.42 -7.52 4.81
C GLY A 117 5.87 -7.04 4.68
N CYS A 118 6.62 -7.03 5.78
CA CYS A 118 8.06 -6.73 5.79
C CYS A 118 8.91 -7.70 4.95
N ALA A 119 8.29 -8.77 4.47
CA ALA A 119 8.85 -9.89 3.73
C ALA A 119 8.19 -10.06 2.34
N ALA A 120 7.32 -9.13 1.94
CA ALA A 120 6.60 -9.23 0.68
C ALA A 120 7.41 -8.61 -0.45
N ILE A 121 7.53 -9.32 -1.57
CA ILE A 121 8.12 -8.77 -2.80
C ILE A 121 7.25 -7.61 -3.30
N CYS A 122 7.85 -6.54 -3.83
CA CYS A 122 7.08 -5.43 -4.37
C CYS A 122 6.17 -5.88 -5.51
N ALA A 123 4.98 -5.29 -5.60
CA ALA A 123 4.06 -5.48 -6.71
C ALA A 123 4.23 -4.35 -7.75
N GLN A 124 3.81 -4.62 -8.98
CA GLN A 124 3.77 -3.61 -10.03
C GLN A 124 2.53 -2.74 -9.84
N LYS A 125 2.70 -1.41 -9.76
CA LYS A 125 1.57 -0.46 -9.79
C LYS A 125 1.10 -0.29 -11.23
N PHE A 126 -0.20 -0.46 -11.48
CA PHE A 126 -0.73 -0.33 -12.84
C PHE A 126 -1.98 0.54 -12.94
N ALA A 127 -2.51 1.03 -11.82
CA ALA A 127 -3.49 2.11 -11.84
C ALA A 127 -3.46 2.97 -10.56
N THR A 128 -4.02 4.17 -10.69
CA THR A 128 -4.22 5.13 -9.60
C THR A 128 -5.64 5.70 -9.69
N TYR A 129 -6.28 5.94 -8.56
CA TYR A 129 -7.60 6.53 -8.47
C TYR A 129 -7.61 7.66 -7.46
N ASN A 130 -8.27 8.77 -7.79
CA ASN A 130 -8.66 9.76 -6.82
C ASN A 130 -9.91 9.25 -6.09
N ALA A 131 -9.81 9.06 -4.78
CA ALA A 131 -10.87 8.58 -3.91
C ALA A 131 -11.53 9.75 -3.18
N VAL A 132 -10.92 10.29 -2.12
CA VAL A 132 -11.53 11.29 -1.25
C VAL A 132 -10.60 12.49 -1.10
N GLU A 133 -11.04 13.70 -1.46
CA GLU A 133 -10.26 14.91 -1.15
C GLU A 133 -10.25 15.13 0.37
N HIS A 134 -9.06 15.10 0.97
CA HIS A 134 -8.90 15.42 2.39
C HIS A 134 -8.65 16.92 2.56
N ASP A 135 -9.71 17.69 2.79
CA ASP A 135 -9.56 19.02 3.38
C ASP A 135 -9.36 18.86 4.90
N THR A 136 -8.30 19.48 5.44
CA THR A 136 -7.98 19.45 6.87
C THR A 136 -9.04 20.12 7.74
N ASP A 137 -9.85 21.00 7.16
CA ASP A 137 -10.85 21.78 7.89
C ASP A 137 -12.28 21.24 7.73
N ARG A 138 -12.56 20.47 6.67
CA ARG A 138 -13.89 19.95 6.34
C ARG A 138 -13.84 18.57 5.69
N TYR A 139 -13.83 17.53 6.51
CA TYR A 139 -13.96 16.16 6.02
C TYR A 139 -15.43 15.82 5.74
N VAL A 140 -15.76 15.50 4.48
CA VAL A 140 -17.12 15.13 4.06
C VAL A 140 -17.29 13.62 4.19
N THR A 141 -18.30 13.20 4.95
CA THR A 141 -18.63 11.77 5.18
C THR A 141 -19.76 11.26 4.30
N GLU A 142 -20.57 12.17 3.77
CA GLU A 142 -21.68 11.85 2.87
C GLU A 142 -21.14 11.38 1.53
N GLY A 143 -21.73 10.33 0.96
CA GLY A 143 -21.34 9.82 -0.36
C GLY A 143 -20.08 8.92 -0.37
N LEU A 144 -19.47 8.62 0.79
CA LEU A 144 -18.24 7.83 0.84
C LEU A 144 -18.40 6.43 0.26
N GLU A 145 -19.55 5.77 0.50
CA GLU A 145 -19.81 4.45 -0.07
C GLU A 145 -19.90 4.52 -1.60
N GLU A 146 -20.57 5.53 -2.15
CA GLU A 146 -20.67 5.75 -3.59
C GLU A 146 -19.32 6.08 -4.24
N ILE A 147 -18.49 6.87 -3.56
CA ILE A 147 -17.11 7.17 -3.99
C ILE A 147 -16.30 5.87 -4.07
N TRP A 148 -16.29 5.10 -2.98
CA TRP A 148 -15.54 3.84 -2.94
C TRP A 148 -16.09 2.82 -3.93
N ASP A 149 -17.40 2.77 -4.16
CA ASP A 149 -18.03 1.94 -5.18
C ASP A 149 -17.53 2.29 -6.59
N GLY A 150 -17.41 3.58 -6.89
CA GLY A 150 -16.79 4.08 -8.11
C GLY A 150 -15.33 3.64 -8.26
N VAL A 151 -14.54 3.68 -7.18
CA VAL A 151 -13.14 3.21 -7.17
C VAL A 151 -13.09 1.70 -7.43
N PHE A 152 -13.88 0.89 -6.73
CA PHE A 152 -13.88 -0.56 -6.90
C PHE A 152 -14.36 -0.99 -8.29
N LYS A 153 -15.35 -0.32 -8.89
CA LYS A 153 -15.77 -0.58 -10.28
C LYS A 153 -14.63 -0.36 -11.28
N LYS A 154 -13.89 0.73 -11.12
CA LYS A 154 -12.71 1.03 -11.96
C LYS A 154 -11.60 0.01 -11.73
N ALA A 155 -11.34 -0.35 -10.47
CA ALA A 155 -10.39 -1.39 -10.11
C ALA A 155 -10.73 -2.73 -10.76
N GLU A 156 -11.98 -3.19 -10.66
CA GLU A 156 -12.43 -4.44 -11.28
C GLU A 156 -12.34 -4.42 -12.80
N THR A 157 -12.64 -3.28 -13.43
CA THR A 157 -12.45 -3.11 -14.88
C THR A 157 -10.98 -3.30 -15.27
N ASN A 158 -10.07 -2.69 -14.51
CA ASN A 158 -8.63 -2.81 -14.74
C ASN A 158 -8.09 -4.21 -14.45
N VAL A 159 -8.58 -4.88 -13.39
CA VAL A 159 -8.23 -6.27 -13.08
C VAL A 159 -8.62 -7.20 -14.23
N ARG A 160 -9.85 -7.10 -14.74
CA ARG A 160 -10.31 -7.92 -15.87
C ARG A 160 -9.49 -7.69 -17.13
N GLN A 161 -9.17 -6.42 -17.43
CA GLN A 161 -8.32 -6.10 -18.58
C GLN A 161 -6.91 -6.66 -18.41
N PHE A 162 -6.32 -6.52 -17.21
CA PHE A 162 -5.01 -7.07 -16.90
C PHE A 162 -4.97 -8.59 -17.09
N LEU A 163 -5.96 -9.32 -16.57
CA LEU A 163 -6.05 -10.77 -16.70
C LEU A 163 -6.26 -11.23 -18.15
N LYS A 164 -6.96 -10.44 -18.97
CA LYS A 164 -7.09 -10.71 -20.41
C LYS A 164 -5.75 -10.58 -21.15
N GLU A 165 -4.94 -9.60 -20.76
CA GLU A 165 -3.62 -9.35 -21.34
C GLU A 165 -2.55 -10.29 -20.78
N ASN A 166 -2.73 -10.76 -19.54
CA ASN A 166 -1.79 -11.59 -18.80
C ASN A 166 -2.54 -12.79 -18.18
N PRO A 167 -2.97 -13.78 -18.98
CA PRO A 167 -3.83 -14.86 -18.51
C PRO A 167 -3.10 -15.93 -17.68
N ASP A 168 -1.77 -16.01 -17.77
CA ASP A 168 -0.98 -16.99 -17.01
C ASP A 168 0.07 -16.31 -16.13
N ALA A 169 -0.18 -16.34 -14.82
CA ALA A 169 0.71 -15.81 -13.81
C ALA A 169 2.14 -16.35 -13.91
N ASN A 170 2.33 -17.62 -14.29
CA ASN A 170 3.66 -18.26 -14.34
C ASN A 170 4.56 -17.69 -15.46
N THR A 171 3.97 -17.02 -16.45
CA THR A 171 4.71 -16.41 -17.57
C THR A 171 4.82 -14.90 -17.47
N PHE A 172 4.24 -14.30 -16.43
CA PHE A 172 4.22 -12.86 -16.25
C PHE A 172 5.60 -12.32 -15.85
N PHE A 173 6.03 -11.28 -16.56
CA PHE A 173 7.19 -10.48 -16.22
C PHE A 173 6.73 -9.05 -15.86
N PRO A 174 7.14 -8.51 -14.70
CA PRO A 174 6.78 -7.16 -14.32
C PRO A 174 7.49 -6.13 -15.22
N ASP A 175 6.77 -5.07 -15.54
CA ASP A 175 7.30 -3.87 -16.17
C ASP A 175 8.08 -3.06 -15.13
N GLU A 176 9.40 -3.08 -15.24
CA GLU A 176 10.31 -2.43 -14.30
C GLU A 176 10.09 -0.92 -14.17
N SER A 177 9.50 -0.27 -15.19
CA SER A 177 9.15 1.16 -15.13
C SER A 177 7.95 1.45 -14.23
N LYS A 178 7.21 0.40 -13.85
CA LYS A 178 5.95 0.45 -13.08
C LYS A 178 6.08 -0.18 -11.69
N THR A 179 7.24 -0.70 -11.33
CA THR A 179 7.52 -1.15 -9.96
C THR A 179 7.87 0.06 -9.08
N GLN A 180 7.50 0.01 -7.79
CA GLN A 180 7.73 1.13 -6.87
C GLN A 180 9.21 1.52 -6.76
N ALA A 181 9.51 2.81 -6.57
CA ALA A 181 10.88 3.34 -6.53
C ALA A 181 11.82 2.73 -5.47
N PHE A 182 11.29 2.05 -4.44
CA PHE A 182 12.10 1.29 -3.48
C PHE A 182 12.54 -0.09 -4.01
N SER A 183 12.05 -0.50 -5.19
CA SER A 183 12.43 -1.73 -5.88
C SER A 183 13.71 -1.61 -6.69
N ASN A 184 14.64 -0.71 -6.32
CA ASN A 184 15.97 -0.63 -6.94
C ASN A 184 16.68 -2.00 -6.97
N ASP A 185 16.22 -2.95 -6.16
CA ASP A 185 16.70 -4.32 -6.15
C ASP A 185 16.28 -5.19 -7.34
N ARG A 186 15.21 -4.82 -8.06
CA ARG A 186 14.56 -5.60 -9.14
C ARG A 186 14.10 -7.00 -8.71
N LEU A 187 13.78 -7.20 -7.42
CA LEU A 187 13.48 -8.54 -6.89
C LEU A 187 12.28 -9.20 -7.56
N ASP A 188 11.23 -8.45 -7.88
CA ASP A 188 10.07 -8.93 -8.63
C ASP A 188 10.46 -9.50 -10.00
N TYR A 189 11.30 -8.78 -10.75
CA TYR A 189 11.82 -9.24 -12.03
C TYR A 189 12.74 -10.45 -11.87
N ILE A 190 13.60 -10.45 -10.84
CA ILE A 190 14.47 -11.58 -10.52
C ILE A 190 13.64 -12.81 -10.15
N MET A 191 12.55 -12.68 -9.38
CA MET A 191 11.66 -13.80 -9.06
C MET A 191 11.04 -14.41 -10.34
N ALA A 192 10.62 -13.56 -11.30
CA ALA A 192 10.10 -14.02 -12.58
C ALA A 192 11.15 -14.80 -13.40
N LEU A 193 12.40 -14.32 -13.43
CA LEU A 193 13.52 -15.02 -14.08
C LEU A 193 13.79 -16.39 -13.45
N LEU A 194 13.90 -16.46 -12.12
CA LEU A 194 14.18 -17.69 -11.40
C LEU A 194 13.07 -18.72 -11.57
N HIS A 195 11.80 -18.28 -11.51
CA HIS A 195 10.65 -19.14 -11.77
C HIS A 195 10.65 -19.70 -13.20
N SER A 196 11.12 -18.91 -14.15
CA SER A 196 11.26 -19.31 -15.57
C SER A 196 12.54 -20.12 -15.87
N ASN A 197 13.28 -20.58 -14.85
CA ASN A 197 14.57 -21.27 -14.98
C ASN A 197 15.66 -20.46 -15.71
N ARG A 198 15.60 -19.13 -15.65
CA ARG A 198 16.59 -18.20 -16.24
C ARG A 198 17.59 -17.75 -15.18
N ASP A 199 18.20 -18.72 -14.50
CA ASP A 199 19.04 -18.50 -13.33
C ASP A 199 20.29 -17.68 -13.67
N GLU A 200 20.90 -17.89 -14.83
CA GLU A 200 22.09 -17.16 -15.28
C GLU A 200 21.84 -15.66 -15.43
N GLU A 201 20.67 -15.28 -15.93
CA GLU A 201 20.29 -13.89 -16.11
C GLU A 201 20.03 -13.20 -14.76
N ALA A 202 19.35 -13.89 -13.85
CA ALA A 202 19.16 -13.42 -12.47
C ALA A 202 20.52 -13.20 -11.78
N ILE A 203 21.46 -14.14 -11.93
CA ILE A 203 22.82 -14.03 -11.37
C ILE A 203 23.58 -12.86 -11.99
N ALA A 204 23.45 -12.63 -13.30
CA ALA A 204 24.11 -11.52 -13.99
C ALA A 204 23.62 -10.16 -13.45
N ILE A 205 22.30 -9.99 -13.31
CA ILE A 205 21.69 -8.77 -12.75
C ILE A 205 22.21 -8.49 -11.35
N ILE A 206 22.23 -9.51 -10.50
CA ILE A 206 22.71 -9.39 -9.11
C ILE A 206 24.19 -9.05 -9.08
N THR A 207 25.01 -9.72 -9.89
CA THR A 207 26.46 -9.51 -9.94
C THR A 207 26.79 -8.10 -10.41
N GLU A 208 26.07 -7.61 -11.43
CA GLU A 208 26.21 -6.24 -11.90
C GLU A 208 25.84 -5.23 -10.80
N ALA A 209 24.68 -5.41 -10.14
CA ALA A 209 24.24 -4.54 -9.05
C ALA A 209 25.28 -4.49 -7.91
N LYS A 210 25.78 -5.66 -7.47
CA LYS A 210 26.81 -5.75 -6.43
C LYS A 210 28.14 -5.12 -6.85
N SER A 211 28.55 -5.23 -8.13
CA SER A 211 29.79 -4.60 -8.61
C SER A 211 29.73 -3.07 -8.55
N LYS A 212 28.53 -2.49 -8.63
CA LYS A 212 28.25 -1.06 -8.44
C LYS A 212 28.08 -0.66 -6.97
N GLY A 213 28.30 -1.58 -6.03
CA GLY A 213 28.12 -1.36 -4.59
C GLY A 213 26.66 -1.36 -4.13
N HIS A 214 25.71 -1.73 -4.99
CA HIS A 214 24.31 -1.86 -4.62
C HIS A 214 24.13 -3.04 -3.67
N LYS A 215 23.35 -2.84 -2.62
CA LYS A 215 22.96 -3.87 -1.66
C LYS A 215 21.47 -4.02 -1.71
N CYS A 216 20.98 -5.25 -1.64
CA CYS A 216 19.55 -5.49 -1.61
C CYS A 216 18.94 -4.74 -0.42
N TYR A 217 17.86 -3.98 -0.67
CA TYR A 217 17.04 -3.31 0.33
C TYR A 217 16.44 -4.33 1.30
N PHE A 218 15.99 -5.48 0.79
CA PHE A 218 15.58 -6.61 1.61
C PHE A 218 16.79 -7.31 2.24
N ARG A 219 17.30 -6.70 3.30
CA ARG A 219 18.23 -7.35 4.25
C ARG A 219 17.36 -8.02 5.30
N TYR A 220 17.24 -9.33 5.26
CA TYR A 220 16.24 -10.03 6.10
C TYR A 220 16.56 -9.93 7.60
N LEU A 221 15.60 -10.40 8.42
CA LEU A 221 15.53 -10.48 9.90
C LEU A 221 16.83 -10.84 10.66
N ASN A 222 17.88 -11.31 9.99
CA ASN A 222 19.19 -11.67 10.54
C ASN A 222 20.36 -10.78 10.04
N GLY A 223 20.08 -9.76 9.21
CA GLY A 223 21.07 -8.81 8.66
C GLY A 223 21.72 -9.22 7.33
N GLU A 224 21.38 -10.37 6.76
CA GLU A 224 21.96 -10.88 5.50
C GLU A 224 21.36 -10.20 4.27
N ASP A 225 22.19 -9.98 3.24
CA ASP A 225 21.79 -9.34 1.98
C ASP A 225 20.97 -10.32 1.11
N GLY A 226 19.78 -9.89 0.68
CA GLY A 226 18.88 -10.71 -0.14
C GLY A 226 19.50 -11.24 -1.44
N TYR A 227 20.43 -10.50 -2.05
CA TYR A 227 21.16 -10.99 -3.21
C TYR A 227 22.05 -12.18 -2.90
N ASP A 228 22.70 -12.20 -1.73
CA ASP A 228 23.55 -13.32 -1.33
C ASP A 228 22.73 -14.59 -1.09
N ALA A 229 21.52 -14.44 -0.54
CA ALA A 229 20.57 -15.55 -0.39
C ALA A 229 20.17 -16.14 -1.75
N ILE A 230 19.86 -15.30 -2.74
CA ILE A 230 19.51 -15.74 -4.10
C ILE A 230 20.69 -16.48 -4.75
N LEU A 231 21.90 -15.90 -4.69
CA LEU A 231 23.09 -16.53 -5.27
C LEU A 231 23.38 -17.91 -4.64
N ALA A 232 23.24 -18.02 -3.31
CA ALA A 232 23.41 -19.28 -2.59
C ALA A 232 22.34 -20.31 -2.98
N TRP A 233 21.09 -19.89 -3.18
CA TRP A 233 20.00 -20.76 -3.61
C TRP A 233 20.20 -21.27 -5.04
N CYS A 234 20.58 -20.39 -5.99
CA CYS A 234 20.89 -20.79 -7.36
C CYS A 234 22.06 -21.78 -7.42
N LYS A 235 23.10 -21.59 -6.59
CA LYS A 235 24.21 -22.54 -6.49
C LYS A 235 23.73 -23.93 -6.06
N LYS A 236 22.92 -23.99 -4.99
CA LYS A 236 22.37 -25.26 -4.46
C LYS A 236 21.49 -25.99 -5.47
N ARG A 237 20.69 -25.27 -6.27
CA ARG A 237 19.86 -25.88 -7.33
C ARG A 237 20.66 -26.59 -8.42
N LYS A 238 21.90 -26.14 -8.66
CA LYS A 238 22.80 -26.71 -9.67
C LYS A 238 23.64 -27.88 -9.14
N GLU A 239 23.72 -28.07 -7.84
CA GLU A 239 24.41 -29.20 -7.24
C GLU A 239 23.57 -30.49 -7.41
N PRO A 240 24.16 -31.62 -7.82
CA PRO A 240 23.44 -32.87 -7.92
C PRO A 240 22.89 -33.25 -6.53
N GLN A 241 21.57 -33.44 -6.44
CA GLN A 241 20.95 -33.90 -5.20
C GLN A 241 21.45 -35.32 -4.92
N LYS A 242 22.11 -35.50 -3.78
CA LYS A 242 22.63 -36.79 -3.31
C LYS A 242 21.52 -37.71 -2.86
#